data_AF-A0A3D5XTT9-F1
#
_entry.id   AF-A0A3D5XTT9-F1
#
_cell.length_a   1.000
_cell.length_b   1.000
_cell.length_c   1.000
_cell.angle_alpha   90.00
_cell.angle_beta   90.00
_cell.angle_gamma   90.00
#
_symmetry.space_group_name_H-M   'P 1'
#
loop_
_entity.id
_entity.type
_entity.pdbx_description
1 polymer ?
#
loop_
_entity_poly.entity_id
_entity_poly.type
_entity_poly.pdbx_seq_one_letter_code
_entity_poly.pdbx_strand_id
1 'polypeptide(L)' 'MNTNLLDSLKIGKENAVKTQDLMNHFNITERALRQQVADLREQGYPIITNLSTGGYYLPSTKEEV' A
#
# COMPACT_ATOMS: atom_id res chain seq x y z
N MET A 1 -19.56 -1.25 -2.96
CA MET A 1 -18.27 -1.96 -2.98
C MET A 1 -17.28 -1.09 -2.24
N ASN A 2 -16.95 -1.43 -0.99
CA ASN A 2 -15.94 -0.71 -0.23
C ASN A 2 -14.59 -1.30 -0.59
N THR A 3 -14.00 -0.82 -1.69
CA THR A 3 -12.63 -1.16 -2.08
C THR A 3 -11.71 -0.56 -1.03
N ASN A 4 -11.17 -1.39 -0.14
CA ASN A 4 -10.16 -0.93 0.81
C ASN A 4 -8.81 -0.86 0.10
N LEU A 5 -7.94 0.08 0.50
CA LEU A 5 -6.58 0.21 -0.04
C LEU A 5 -5.83 -1.13 0.01
N LEU A 6 -6.03 -1.88 1.10
CA LEU A 6 -5.43 -3.19 1.34
C LEU A 6 -5.74 -4.20 0.22
N ASP A 7 -6.99 -4.24 -0.26
CA ASP A 7 -7.43 -5.18 -1.30
C ASP A 7 -6.81 -4.85 -2.67
N SER A 8 -6.32 -3.61 -2.84
CA SER A 8 -5.59 -3.19 -4.04
C SER A 8 -4.11 -3.55 -3.99
N LEU A 9 -3.55 -3.85 -2.80
CA LEU A 9 -2.15 -4.21 -2.66
C LEU A 9 -1.92 -5.69 -3.00
N LYS A 10 -0.76 -5.96 -3.59
CA LYS A 10 -0.33 -7.32 -3.90
C LYS A 10 0.80 -7.74 -2.98
N ILE A 11 0.95 -9.06 -2.82
CA ILE A 11 2.00 -9.67 -2.03
C ILE A 11 3.32 -9.67 -2.83
N GLY A 12 4.42 -9.32 -2.17
CA GLY A 12 5.77 -9.31 -2.73
C GLY A 12 6.19 -7.96 -3.31
N LYS A 13 7.47 -7.62 -3.16
CA LYS A 13 8.06 -6.35 -3.61
C LYS A 13 7.93 -6.16 -5.12
N GLU A 14 8.02 -7.26 -5.87
CA GLU A 14 7.89 -7.32 -7.33
C GLU A 14 6.49 -6.91 -7.82
N ASN A 15 5.48 -7.04 -6.97
CA ASN A 15 4.10 -6.70 -7.28
C ASN A 15 3.66 -5.35 -6.67
N ALA A 16 4.61 -4.52 -6.23
CA ALA A 16 4.31 -3.23 -5.64
C ALA A 16 3.45 -2.36 -6.56
N VAL A 17 2.32 -1.90 -6.03
CA VAL A 17 1.37 -1.07 -6.75
C VAL A 17 1.82 0.38 -6.63
N LYS A 18 2.00 1.04 -7.77
CA LYS A 18 2.55 2.39 -7.81
C LYS A 18 1.63 3.36 -7.08
N THR A 19 2.24 4.33 -6.40
CA THR A 19 1.54 5.41 -5.70
C THR A 19 0.57 6.15 -6.63
N GLN A 20 0.97 6.44 -7.87
CA GLN A 20 0.12 7.09 -8.86
C GLN A 20 -1.11 6.26 -9.23
N ASP A 21 -0.96 4.95 -9.39
CA ASP A 21 -2.08 4.07 -9.72
C ASP A 21 -3.09 4.02 -8.57
N LEU A 22 -2.62 3.97 -7.33
CA LEU A 22 -3.47 4.03 -6.14
C LEU A 22 -4.16 5.40 -6.01
N MET A 23 -3.43 6.49 -6.20
CA MET A 23 -4.02 7.84 -6.18
C MET A 23 -5.12 8.00 -7.22
N ASN A 24 -4.90 7.52 -8.45
CA ASN A 24 -5.87 7.58 -9.52
C ASN A 24 -7.07 6.66 -9.28
N HIS A 25 -6.83 5.45 -8.76
CA HIS A 25 -7.88 4.47 -8.48
C HIS A 25 -8.83 4.94 -7.38
N PHE A 26 -8.28 5.51 -6.30
CA PHE A 26 -9.04 6.01 -5.16
C PHE A 26 -9.45 7.49 -5.29
N ASN A 27 -8.98 8.18 -6.34
CA ASN A 27 -9.14 9.62 -6.54
C ASN A 27 -8.72 10.44 -5.30
N ILE A 28 -7.55 10.11 -4.74
CA ILE A 28 -7.00 10.74 -3.53
C ILE A 28 -5.62 11.35 -3.79
N THR A 29 -5.23 12.29 -2.94
CA THR A 29 -3.89 12.86 -2.96
C THR A 29 -2.87 11.93 -2.32
N GLU A 30 -1.59 12.13 -2.63
CA GLU A 30 -0.50 11.36 -2.03
C GLU A 30 -0.50 11.44 -0.49
N ARG A 31 -0.83 12.62 0.05
CA ARG A 31 -0.95 12.82 1.50
C ARG A 31 -2.06 11.94 2.09
N ALA A 32 -3.22 11.90 1.46
CA ALA A 32 -4.32 11.05 1.91
C ALA A 32 -3.99 9.56 1.79
N LEU A 33 -3.30 9.15 0.72
CA LEU A 33 -2.81 7.79 0.54
C LEU A 33 -1.83 7.39 1.66
N ARG A 34 -0.86 8.25 1.98
CA ARG A 34 0.08 8.03 3.07
C ARG A 34 -0.61 7.92 4.43
N GLN A 35 -1.64 8.73 4.67
CA GLN A 35 -2.45 8.65 5.89
C GLN A 35 -3.17 7.31 5.98
N GLN A 36 -3.84 6.86 4.91
CA GLN A 36 -4.51 5.56 4.90
C GLN A 36 -3.52 4.40 5.14
N VAL A 37 -2.33 4.46 4.55
CA VAL A 37 -1.28 3.45 4.80
C VAL A 37 -0.84 3.47 6.26
N ALA A 38 -0.69 4.65 6.87
CA ALA A 38 -0.36 4.78 8.29
C ALA A 38 -1.46 4.21 9.18
N ASP A 39 -2.72 4.56 8.93
CA ASP A 39 -3.87 4.06 9.68
C ASP A 39 -3.99 2.52 9.59
N LEU A 40 -3.67 1.93 8.44
CA LEU A 40 -3.63 0.48 8.25
C LEU A 40 -2.45 -0.17 8.97
N ARG A 41 -1.28 0.48 9.00
CA ARG A 41 -0.14 0.01 9.80
C ARG A 41 -0.45 0.02 11.29
N GLU A 42 -1.15 1.04 11.78
CA GLU A 42 -1.60 1.11 13.18
C GLU A 42 -2.62 0.00 13.52
N GLN A 43 -3.43 -0.42 12.55
CA GLN A 43 -4.33 -1.58 12.68
C GLN A 43 -3.59 -2.94 12.64
N GLY A 44 -2.27 -2.94 12.43
CA GLY A 44 -1.44 -4.14 12.39
C GLY A 44 -1.27 -4.74 11.00
N TYR A 45 -1.66 -4.04 9.93
CA TYR A 45 -1.40 -4.50 8.57
C TYR A 45 0.05 -4.20 8.16
N PRO A 46 0.83 -5.22 7.77
CA PRO A 46 2.21 -5.02 7.40
C PRO A 46 2.28 -4.45 5.98
N ILE A 47 2.17 -3.14 5.79
CA ILE A 47 2.24 -2.53 4.45
C ILE A 47 3.64 -1.97 4.24
N ILE A 48 4.36 -2.43 3.22
CA ILE A 48 5.72 -2.00 2.92
C ILE A 48 5.72 -1.02 1.75
N THR A 49 6.54 0.03 1.87
CA THR A 49 6.77 1.00 0.80
C THR A 49 7.97 0.55 -0.04
N ASN A 50 7.79 0.41 -1.35
CA ASN A 50 8.89 0.11 -2.25
C ASN A 50 9.67 1.40 -2.56
N LEU A 51 10.80 1.61 -1.89
CA LEU A 51 11.65 2.80 -2.08
C LEU A 51 12.37 2.82 -3.43
N SER A 52 12.56 1.65 -4.07
CA SER A 52 13.32 1.54 -5.31
C SER A 52 12.50 1.95 -6.54
N THR A 53 11.25 1.48 -6.62
CA THR A 53 10.36 1.73 -7.78
C THR A 53 9.19 2.64 -7.45
N GLY A 54 9.01 3.01 -6.18
CA GLY A 54 7.81 3.66 -5.67
C GLY A 54 6.66 2.67 -5.48
N GLY A 55 5.67 3.07 -4.69
CA GLY A 55 4.46 2.29 -4.43
C GLY A 55 4.46 1.48 -3.14
N TYR A 56 3.42 0.65 -2.99
CA TYR A 56 3.14 -0.12 -1.78
C TYR A 56 2.84 -1.60 -2.10
N TYR A 57 3.23 -2.48 -1.19
CA TYR A 57 2.98 -3.92 -1.29
C TYR A 57 2.78 -4.53 0.10
N LEU A 58 2.24 -5.75 0.12
CA LEU A 58 2.18 -6.58 1.30
C LEU A 58 3.41 -7.51 1.33
N PRO A 59 4.08 -7.70 2.47
CA PRO A 59 5.14 -8.65 2.59
C PRO A 59 4.60 -10.05 2.37
N SER A 60 5.46 -10.87 1.78
CA SER A 60 5.19 -12.28 1.57
C SER A 60 5.44 -13.11 2.82
N THR A 61 6.25 -12.59 3.74
CA THR A 61 6.68 -13.27 4.96
C THR A 61 6.58 -12.34 6.17
N LYS A 62 6.32 -12.90 7.36
CA LYS A 62 6.31 -12.13 8.62
C LYS A 62 7.68 -11.54 8.98
N GLU A 63 8.75 -12.01 8.34
CA GLU A 63 10.12 -11.53 8.58
C GLU A 63 10.44 -10.21 7.86
N GLU A 64 9.58 -9.75 6.95
CA GLU A 64 9.77 -8.49 6.22
C GLU A 64 9.17 -7.25 6.92
N VAL A 65 8.54 -7.42 8.11
CA VAL A 65 7.80 -6.36 8.83
C VAL A 65 8.63 -5.70 9.92
#